data_AF-A0A955GGC2-F1
#
_entry.id   AF-A0A955GGC2-F1
#
_cell.length_a   1.000
_cell.length_b   1.000
_cell.length_c   1.000
_cell.angle_alpha   90.00
_cell.angle_beta   90.00
_cell.angle_gamma   90.00
#
_symmetry.space_group_name_H-M   'P 1'
#
loop_
_entity.id
_entity.type
_entity.pdbx_description
1 polymer ?
#
loop_
_entity_poly.entity_id
_entity_poly.type
_entity_poly.pdbx_seq_one_letter_code
_entity_poly.pdbx_strand_id
1 'polypeptide(L)'
;PLGLVEFCFDTGSTDNTVSLTFVTDLEPSQVKARKYNSTNNTYFDIQDATITKTTHQGQPALVLSYTITDNGILDLDTTLGSIKDPVGLAITNDLASQLANTGTDNMLYIAIGSITALALGGVVWLRQKRGYFRYEV
;
A
#
# COMPACT_ATOMS: atom_id res chain seq x y z
N PRO A 1 8.96 -11.26 6.91
CA PRO A 1 9.25 -10.14 5.99
C PRO A 1 8.65 -10.41 4.60
N LEU A 2 7.88 -9.45 4.07
CA LEU A 2 7.46 -9.44 2.66
C LEU A 2 8.66 -8.98 1.85
N GLY A 3 9.48 -9.94 1.44
CA GLY A 3 10.77 -9.68 0.81
C GLY A 3 11.02 -10.63 -0.34
N LEU A 4 12.11 -10.39 -1.05
CA LEU A 4 12.64 -11.33 -2.02
C LEU A 4 13.13 -12.58 -1.28
N VAL A 5 12.69 -13.73 -1.75
CA VAL A 5 13.22 -15.03 -1.41
C VAL A 5 14.01 -15.48 -2.62
N GLU A 6 15.31 -15.68 -2.43
CA GLU A 6 16.17 -16.31 -3.43
C GLU A 6 16.21 -17.81 -3.13
N PHE A 7 15.87 -18.62 -4.13
CA PHE A 7 16.04 -20.05 -4.08
C PHE A 7 16.68 -20.59 -5.36
N CYS A 8 17.28 -21.77 -5.25
CA CYS A 8 17.71 -22.56 -6.39
C CYS A 8 17.39 -24.04 -6.18
N PHE A 9 17.16 -24.75 -7.28
CA PHE A 9 17.01 -26.20 -7.26
C PHE A 9 17.37 -26.81 -8.62
N ASP A 10 17.85 -28.06 -8.58
CA ASP A 10 18.07 -28.85 -9.78
C ASP A 10 16.77 -29.58 -10.17
N THR A 11 16.52 -29.70 -11.47
CA THR A 11 15.32 -30.38 -12.00
C THR A 11 15.60 -31.07 -13.33
N GLY A 12 14.93 -32.19 -13.56
CA GLY A 12 14.88 -32.84 -14.88
C GLY A 12 13.64 -32.49 -15.69
N SER A 13 12.73 -31.70 -15.11
CA SER A 13 11.46 -31.32 -15.70
C SER A 13 11.55 -29.93 -16.31
N THR A 14 11.00 -29.77 -17.51
CA THR A 14 10.92 -28.45 -18.18
C THR A 14 10.10 -27.46 -17.37
N ASP A 15 8.96 -27.87 -16.81
CA ASP A 15 8.08 -27.02 -16.00
C ASP A 15 8.05 -27.48 -14.55
N ASN A 16 8.10 -26.52 -13.62
CA ASN A 16 8.14 -26.76 -12.19
C ASN A 16 7.15 -25.84 -11.47
N THR A 17 6.31 -26.39 -10.60
CA THR A 17 5.42 -25.59 -9.76
C THR A 17 6.13 -25.19 -8.48
N VAL A 18 6.25 -23.89 -8.26
CA VAL A 18 6.83 -23.30 -7.06
C VAL A 18 5.71 -22.88 -6.12
N SER A 19 5.86 -23.22 -4.83
CA SER A 19 4.96 -22.78 -3.77
C SER A 19 5.75 -22.18 -2.61
N LEU A 20 5.49 -20.90 -2.31
CA LEU A 20 6.16 -20.15 -1.24
C LEU A 20 5.15 -19.63 -0.24
N THR A 21 5.44 -19.79 1.04
CA THR A 21 4.61 -19.28 2.14
C THR A 21 5.25 -18.06 2.78
N PHE A 22 4.50 -16.95 2.82
CA PHE A 22 4.90 -15.70 3.44
C PHE A 22 4.04 -15.46 4.67
N VAL A 23 4.62 -15.49 5.86
CA VAL A 23 3.94 -15.09 7.09
C VAL A 23 3.69 -13.58 7.06
N THR A 24 2.43 -13.17 7.09
CA THR A 24 1.99 -11.78 6.92
C THR A 24 0.50 -11.63 7.26
N ASP A 25 0.11 -10.44 7.73
CA ASP A 25 -1.28 -10.06 7.96
C ASP A 25 -1.97 -9.49 6.71
N LEU A 26 -1.26 -9.38 5.58
CA LEU A 26 -1.82 -8.84 4.33
C LEU A 26 -2.83 -9.80 3.69
N GLU A 27 -3.78 -9.21 2.96
CA GLU A 27 -4.71 -9.91 2.10
C GLU A 27 -4.13 -10.17 0.70
N PRO A 28 -4.57 -11.23 -0.01
CA PRO A 28 -4.13 -11.50 -1.38
C PRO A 28 -4.28 -10.33 -2.34
N SER A 29 -5.34 -9.51 -2.19
CA SER A 29 -5.60 -8.34 -3.03
C SER A 29 -4.64 -7.16 -2.80
N GLN A 30 -3.90 -7.18 -1.69
CA GLN A 30 -2.97 -6.11 -1.31
C GLN A 30 -1.56 -6.34 -1.84
N VAL A 31 -1.31 -7.48 -2.49
CA VAL A 31 0.01 -7.87 -2.96
C VAL A 31 -0.04 -8.37 -4.39
N LYS A 32 1.12 -8.34 -5.05
CA LYS A 32 1.38 -9.00 -6.32
C LYS A 32 2.71 -9.73 -6.29
N ALA A 33 2.81 -10.83 -7.01
CA ALA A 33 4.04 -11.59 -7.16
C ALA A 33 4.98 -10.88 -8.12
N ARG A 34 6.23 -10.67 -7.70
CA ARG A 34 7.26 -10.06 -8.52
C ARG A 34 8.54 -10.88 -8.50
N LYS A 35 9.12 -11.05 -9.67
CA LYS A 35 10.47 -11.58 -9.86
C LYS A 35 11.46 -10.43 -9.93
N TYR A 36 12.61 -10.58 -9.29
CA TYR A 36 13.75 -9.70 -9.46
C TYR A 36 14.70 -10.27 -10.51
N ASN A 37 15.28 -9.42 -11.36
CA ASN A 37 16.33 -9.81 -12.29
C ASN A 37 17.62 -9.11 -11.87
N SER A 38 18.58 -9.88 -11.37
CA SER A 38 19.88 -9.37 -10.89
C SER A 38 20.80 -8.90 -12.02
N THR A 39 20.56 -9.34 -13.26
CA THR A 39 21.39 -8.98 -14.42
C THR A 39 21.20 -7.51 -14.80
N ASN A 40 19.96 -7.02 -14.75
CA ASN A 40 19.61 -5.66 -15.15
C ASN A 40 18.98 -4.84 -14.00
N ASN A 41 18.90 -5.39 -12.80
CA ASN A 41 18.30 -4.78 -11.61
C ASN A 41 16.83 -4.37 -11.77
N THR A 42 16.05 -5.09 -12.57
CA THR A 42 14.62 -4.79 -12.78
C THR A 42 13.70 -5.80 -12.10
N TYR A 43 12.44 -5.39 -11.91
CA TYR A 43 11.38 -6.26 -11.39
C TYR A 43 10.33 -6.52 -12.46
N PHE A 44 9.82 -7.75 -12.51
CA PHE A 44 8.77 -8.17 -13.42
C PHE A 44 7.59 -8.75 -12.65
N ASP A 45 6.38 -8.44 -13.10
CA ASP A 45 5.17 -9.05 -12.55
C ASP A 45 5.04 -10.49 -13.07
N ILE A 46 4.77 -11.44 -12.17
CA ILE A 46 4.45 -12.82 -12.54
C ILE A 46 2.95 -12.88 -12.80
N GLN A 47 2.55 -12.82 -14.07
CA GLN A 47 1.14 -12.67 -14.46
C GLN A 47 0.25 -13.84 -14.02
N ASP A 48 0.77 -15.07 -14.11
CA ASP A 48 0.01 -16.29 -13.82
C ASP A 48 0.22 -16.81 -12.38
N ALA A 49 0.67 -15.92 -11.47
CA ALA A 49 0.81 -16.25 -10.07
C ALA A 49 -0.55 -16.27 -9.35
N THR A 50 -0.76 -17.32 -8.56
CA THR A 50 -1.90 -17.42 -7.64
C THR A 50 -1.45 -17.08 -6.22
N ILE A 51 -2.13 -16.16 -5.56
CA ILE A 51 -1.88 -15.79 -4.16
C ILE A 51 -3.14 -16.10 -3.35
N THR A 52 -3.00 -16.90 -2.30
CA THR A 52 -4.11 -17.30 -1.42
C THR A 52 -3.77 -17.08 0.04
N LYS A 53 -4.80 -16.85 0.86
CA LYS A 53 -4.64 -16.72 2.30
C LYS A 53 -4.62 -18.08 2.99
N THR A 54 -3.74 -18.23 3.96
CA THR A 54 -3.61 -19.44 4.77
C THR A 54 -3.18 -19.09 6.19
N THR A 55 -2.85 -20.12 6.96
CA THR A 55 -2.08 -19.99 8.20
C THR A 55 -0.82 -20.84 8.13
N HIS A 56 0.27 -20.38 8.74
CA HIS A 56 1.50 -21.12 8.89
C HIS A 56 1.92 -21.07 10.36
N GLN A 57 1.97 -22.23 11.02
CA GLN A 57 2.29 -22.34 12.45
C GLN A 57 1.40 -21.45 13.36
N GLY A 58 0.10 -21.36 13.02
CA GLY A 58 -0.87 -20.56 13.77
C GLY A 58 -0.83 -19.05 13.49
N GLN A 59 0.04 -18.59 12.59
CA GLN A 59 0.12 -17.19 12.16
C GLN A 59 -0.54 -17.01 10.79
N PRO A 60 -1.18 -15.87 10.52
CA PRO A 60 -1.69 -15.57 9.20
C PRO A 60 -0.55 -15.53 8.18
N ALA A 61 -0.82 -16.06 6.99
CA ALA A 61 0.15 -16.16 5.93
C ALA A 61 -0.51 -16.11 4.54
N LEU A 62 0.30 -15.85 3.53
CA LEU A 62 -0.07 -15.95 2.12
C LEU A 62 0.75 -17.06 1.46
N VAL A 63 0.10 -17.84 0.60
CA VAL A 63 0.79 -18.81 -0.29
C VAL A 63 0.79 -18.24 -1.69
N LEU A 64 2.00 -18.06 -2.22
CA LEU A 64 2.28 -17.77 -3.62
C LEU A 64 2.51 -19.09 -4.35
N SER A 65 1.80 -19.31 -5.45
CA SER A 65 1.99 -20.46 -6.34
C SER A 65 2.11 -19.99 -7.79
N TYR A 66 3.10 -20.50 -8.52
CA TYR A 66 3.28 -20.24 -9.95
C TYR A 66 4.09 -21.35 -10.61
N THR A 67 4.07 -21.40 -11.94
CA THR A 67 4.91 -22.32 -12.72
C THR A 67 6.10 -21.56 -13.29
N ILE A 68 7.29 -22.15 -13.16
CA ILE A 68 8.53 -21.69 -13.80
C ILE A 68 9.02 -22.77 -14.77
N THR A 69 9.42 -22.31 -15.95
CA THR A 69 10.02 -23.14 -16.99
C THR A 69 11.54 -23.00 -16.91
N ASP A 70 12.26 -24.12 -16.84
CA ASP A 70 13.72 -24.18 -16.92
C ASP A 70 14.20 -23.53 -18.23
N ASN A 71 15.14 -22.59 -18.14
CA ASN A 71 15.57 -21.74 -19.25
C ASN A 71 14.44 -20.91 -19.91
N GLY A 72 13.33 -20.71 -19.19
CA GLY A 72 12.23 -19.85 -19.60
C GLY A 72 12.54 -18.36 -19.43
N ILE A 73 11.61 -17.49 -19.83
CA ILE A 73 11.76 -16.03 -19.68
C ILE A 73 11.90 -15.56 -18.22
N LEU A 74 11.41 -16.38 -17.29
CA LEU A 74 11.50 -16.16 -15.85
C LEU A 74 12.64 -16.97 -15.23
N ASP A 75 13.49 -17.66 -15.98
CA ASP A 75 14.70 -18.25 -15.44
C ASP A 75 15.89 -17.32 -15.73
N LEU A 76 16.69 -17.04 -14.70
CA LEU A 76 17.87 -16.19 -14.84
C LEU A 76 19.15 -17.00 -15.01
N ASP A 77 19.08 -18.31 -14.76
CA ASP A 77 20.14 -19.24 -15.06
C ASP A 77 19.93 -19.79 -16.47
N THR A 78 21.02 -19.87 -17.24
CA THR A 78 21.00 -20.49 -18.58
C THR A 78 21.48 -21.94 -18.53
N THR A 79 21.76 -22.46 -17.34
CA THR A 79 22.24 -23.82 -17.13
C THR A 79 21.04 -24.76 -17.14
N LEU A 80 20.97 -25.63 -18.16
CA LEU A 80 19.93 -26.66 -18.23
C LEU A 80 19.89 -27.52 -16.97
N GLY A 81 18.69 -27.72 -16.45
CA GLY A 81 18.42 -28.53 -15.28
C GLY A 81 18.65 -27.82 -13.95
N SER A 82 18.84 -26.50 -13.93
CA SER A 82 18.98 -25.69 -12.72
C SER A 82 18.11 -24.44 -12.84
N ILE A 83 17.30 -24.19 -11.81
CA ILE A 83 16.47 -22.98 -11.74
C ILE A 83 16.98 -22.09 -10.62
N LYS A 84 17.20 -20.81 -10.93
CA LYS A 84 17.52 -19.77 -9.94
C LYS A 84 16.51 -18.63 -9.99
N ASP A 85 15.76 -18.46 -8.90
CA ASP A 85 14.63 -17.54 -8.89
C ASP A 85 14.54 -16.69 -7.61
N PRO A 86 14.92 -15.40 -7.69
CA PRO A 86 14.60 -14.43 -6.66
C PRO A 86 13.19 -13.85 -6.91
N VAL A 87 12.24 -14.30 -6.09
CA VAL A 87 10.82 -13.92 -6.17
C VAL A 87 10.31 -13.40 -4.83
N GLY A 88 9.33 -12.51 -4.86
CA GLY A 88 8.70 -12.03 -3.63
C GLY A 88 7.33 -11.43 -3.85
N LEU A 89 6.70 -11.07 -2.74
CA LEU A 89 5.45 -10.30 -2.73
C LEU A 89 5.77 -8.80 -2.67
N ALA A 90 5.13 -8.02 -3.53
CA ALA A 90 5.17 -6.57 -3.49
C ALA A 90 3.79 -6.00 -3.17
N ILE A 91 3.75 -5.03 -2.27
CA ILE A 91 2.50 -4.32 -1.92
C ILE A 91 2.01 -3.52 -3.13
N THR A 92 0.70 -3.56 -3.38
CA THR A 92 0.05 -2.80 -4.46
C THR A 92 -0.04 -1.31 -4.12
N ASN A 93 -0.08 -0.46 -5.15
CA ASN A 93 0.00 1.00 -5.00
C ASN A 93 -1.12 1.60 -4.13
N ASP A 94 -2.29 0.96 -4.07
CA ASP A 94 -3.42 1.44 -3.27
C ASP A 94 -3.15 1.38 -1.77
N LEU A 95 -2.38 0.39 -1.32
CA LEU A 95 -1.91 0.28 0.07
C LEU A 95 -0.61 1.04 0.29
N ALA A 96 0.31 1.03 -0.70
CA ALA A 96 1.56 1.78 -0.62
C ALA A 96 1.32 3.30 -0.48
N SER A 97 0.29 3.83 -1.15
CA SER A 97 -0.15 5.23 -1.01
C SER A 97 -0.64 5.56 0.41
N GLN A 98 -1.33 4.63 1.06
CA GLN A 98 -1.78 4.79 2.45
C GLN A 98 -0.62 4.73 3.45
N LEU A 99 0.37 3.85 3.21
CA LEU A 99 1.60 3.77 3.99
C LEU A 99 2.48 5.01 3.82
N ALA A 100 2.56 5.58 2.61
CA ALA A 100 3.30 6.81 2.34
C ALA A 100 2.65 8.06 2.96
N ASN A 101 1.40 7.98 3.40
CA ASN A 101 0.65 9.10 3.97
C ASN A 101 0.93 9.33 5.47
N THR A 102 1.76 8.49 6.11
CA THR A 102 2.16 8.68 7.53
C THR A 102 3.20 9.79 7.72
N GLY A 103 3.58 10.49 6.65
CA GLY A 103 4.41 11.70 6.68
C GLY A 103 3.65 12.99 6.39
N THR A 104 2.34 12.92 6.11
CA THR A 104 1.50 14.11 5.97
C THR A 104 0.99 14.46 7.36
N ASP A 105 1.67 15.41 8.01
CA ASP A 105 1.16 16.01 9.24
C ASP A 105 -0.27 16.46 8.99
N ASN A 106 -1.22 15.77 9.62
CA ASN A 106 -2.63 16.08 9.60
C ASN A 106 -2.85 17.32 10.47
N MET A 107 -2.28 18.46 10.05
CA MET A 107 -2.40 19.77 10.67
C MET A 107 -3.78 20.37 10.30
N LEU A 108 -4.86 19.74 10.75
CA LEU A 108 -6.18 20.34 10.71
C LEU A 108 -6.84 20.37 12.08
N TYR A 109 -6.19 21.08 13.01
CA TYR A 109 -6.79 21.75 14.16
C TYR A 109 -5.84 22.95 14.42
N ILE A 110 -6.20 24.23 14.48
CA ILE A 110 -7.42 24.92 14.89
C ILE A 110 -7.38 26.33 14.24
N ALA A 111 -8.37 26.69 13.41
CA ALA A 111 -8.64 28.10 13.09
C ALA A 111 -9.93 28.54 13.79
N ILE A 112 -9.78 28.72 15.11
CA ILE A 112 -10.40 29.73 15.97
C ILE A 112 -11.93 29.89 15.87
N GLY A 113 -12.62 29.53 16.96
CA GLY A 113 -13.94 30.05 17.29
C GLY A 113 -13.90 31.55 17.56
N SER A 114 -13.86 32.36 16.49
CA SER A 114 -13.92 33.82 16.57
C SER A 114 -14.61 34.47 15.36
N ILE A 115 -15.79 33.97 14.95
CA ILE A 115 -16.67 34.67 13.98
C ILE A 115 -18.14 34.79 14.47
N THR A 116 -18.50 34.35 15.69
CA THR A 116 -19.87 34.55 16.23
C THR A 116 -19.95 35.46 17.46
N ALA A 117 -18.95 36.31 17.72
CA ALA A 117 -19.02 37.37 18.74
C ALA A 117 -19.06 38.80 18.16
N LEU A 118 -18.99 38.97 16.83
CA LEU A 118 -19.09 40.28 16.17
C LEU A 118 -20.42 40.51 15.42
N ALA A 119 -21.40 39.61 15.57
CA ALA A 119 -22.74 39.78 14.98
C ALA A 119 -23.83 40.21 15.98
N LEU A 120 -23.56 40.22 17.30
CA LEU A 120 -24.53 40.69 18.31
C LEU A 120 -24.17 42.06 18.93
N GLY A 121 -22.92 42.53 18.82
CA GLY A 121 -22.51 43.84 19.34
C GLY A 121 -22.87 45.03 18.43
N GLY A 122 -23.08 44.80 17.12
CA GLY A 122 -23.35 45.87 16.15
C GLY A 122 -24.81 46.33 16.06
N VAL A 123 -25.77 45.49 16.47
CA VAL A 123 -27.21 45.78 16.29
C VAL A 123 -27.79 46.59 17.46
N VAL A 124 -27.17 46.56 18.63
CA VAL A 124 -27.67 47.30 19.81
C VAL A 124 -27.25 48.78 19.81
N TRP A 125 -26.12 49.13 19.20
CA TRP A 125 -25.63 50.52 19.25
C TRP A 125 -26.26 51.47 18.23
N LEU A 126 -26.97 50.95 17.21
CA LEU A 126 -27.66 51.77 16.21
C LEU A 126 -29.12 52.10 16.54
N ARG A 127 -29.64 51.66 17.70
CA ARG A 127 -31.02 51.99 18.15
C ARG A 127 -31.13 53.10 19.20
N GLN A 128 -30.02 53.66 19.72
CA GLN A 128 -30.08 54.71 20.75
C GLN A 128 -29.80 56.14 20.27
N LYS A 129 -29.53 56.38 18.98
CA LYS A 129 -29.21 57.72 18.45
C LYS A 129 -30.25 58.35 17.51
N ARG A 130 -31.54 57.99 17.65
CA ARG A 130 -32.64 58.71 16.99
C ARG A 130 -33.83 58.85 17.92
N GLY A 131 -33.85 59.92 18.72
CA GLY A 131 -35.01 60.24 19.55
C GLY A 131 -34.80 61.28 20.63
N TYR A 132 -34.19 62.43 20.33
CA TYR A 132 -34.39 63.63 21.14
C TYR A 132 -34.71 64.81 20.23
N PHE A 133 -35.99 64.96 19.90
CA PHE A 133 -36.58 66.23 19.49
C PHE A 133 -37.78 66.54 20.41
N ARG A 134 -37.54 67.56 21.25
CA ARG A 134 -38.44 68.54 21.91
C ARG A 134 -39.93 68.24 22.11
N TYR A 135 -40.37 68.49 23.35
CA TYR A 135 -41.61 69.21 23.64
C TYR A 135 -41.28 70.48 24.45
N GLU A 136 -41.99 71.56 24.13
CA GLU A 136 -41.82 72.95 24.56
C GLU A 136 -42.46 73.23 25.93
N VAL A 137 -42.15 74.41 26.49
CA VAL A 137 -43.16 75.31 27.05
C VAL A 137 -42.96 76.69 26.46
#